data_AF-R7F0A6-F1
#
_entry.id   AF-R7F0A6-F1
#
_cell.length_a   1.000
_cell.length_b   1.000
_cell.length_c   1.000
_cell.angle_alpha   90.00
_cell.angle_beta   90.00
_cell.angle_gamma   90.00
#
_symmetry.space_group_name_H-M   'P 1'
#
loop_
_entity.id
_entity.type
_entity.pdbx_description
1 polymer ?
#
loop_
_entity_poly.entity_id
_entity_poly.type
_entity_poly.pdbx_seq_one_letter_code
_entity_poly.pdbx_strand_id
1 'polypeptide(L)' 'MEKLIRSNGNYKSLLCYKKANTIFLLTYYFCEHYLSKGDRTIDQMVQAART' A
#
# COMPACT_ATOMS: atom_id res chain seq x y z
N MET A 1 -10.71 -28.08 -18.59
CA MET A 1 -9.54 -27.27 -18.17
C MET A 1 -9.77 -26.83 -16.75
N GLU A 2 -9.04 -27.41 -15.81
CA GLU A 2 -9.08 -27.02 -14.40
C GLU A 2 -8.39 -25.65 -14.26
N LYS A 3 -9.09 -24.67 -13.67
CA LYS A 3 -8.58 -23.31 -13.54
C LYS A 3 -7.47 -23.32 -12.50
N LEU A 4 -6.21 -23.27 -12.97
CA LEU A 4 -4.99 -23.33 -12.14
C LEU A 4 -4.98 -22.27 -11.01
N ILE A 5 -5.65 -21.14 -11.23
CA ILE A 5 -5.81 -20.08 -10.24
C ILE A 5 -7.27 -20.06 -9.79
N ARG A 6 -7.52 -20.45 -8.54
CA ARG A 6 -8.81 -20.23 -7.87
C ARG A 6 -9.13 -18.74 -7.95
N SER A 7 -10.40 -18.38 -8.16
CA SER A 7 -10.82 -16.99 -8.00
C SER A 7 -10.65 -16.62 -6.53
N ASN A 8 -9.48 -16.08 -6.18
CA ASN A 8 -9.20 -15.59 -4.86
C ASN A 8 -10.33 -14.60 -4.52
N GLY A 9 -10.99 -14.80 -3.38
CA GLY A 9 -12.09 -13.94 -2.95
C GLY A 9 -11.66 -12.47 -2.84
N ASN A 10 -12.60 -11.58 -2.55
CA ASN A 10 -12.30 -10.14 -2.45
C ASN A 10 -11.31 -9.86 -1.30
N TYR A 11 -10.01 -9.86 -1.60
CA TYR A 11 -8.93 -9.60 -0.64
C TYR A 11 -9.05 -8.22 0.00
N LYS A 12 -9.73 -7.27 -0.66
CA LYS A 12 -10.01 -5.95 -0.09
C LYS A 12 -10.96 -6.00 1.11
N SER A 13 -11.70 -7.10 1.27
CA SER A 13 -12.54 -7.32 2.45
C SER A 13 -11.75 -7.70 3.70
N LEU A 14 -10.52 -8.23 3.54
CA LEU A 14 -9.66 -8.67 4.64
C LEU A 14 -9.31 -7.49 5.55
N LEU A 15 -9.42 -7.70 6.87
CA LEU A 15 -9.05 -6.69 7.86
C LEU A 15 -7.57 -6.29 7.74
N CYS A 16 -6.69 -7.25 7.46
CA CYS A 16 -5.26 -7.00 7.24
C CYS A 16 -5.04 -6.04 6.06
N TYR A 17 -5.69 -6.29 4.92
CA TYR A 17 -5.59 -5.40 3.77
C TYR A 17 -6.07 -3.98 4.10
N LYS A 18 -7.22 -3.85 4.78
CA LYS A 18 -7.77 -2.54 5.14
C LYS A 18 -6.80 -1.76 6.05
N LYS A 19 -6.21 -2.42 7.05
CA LYS A 19 -5.22 -1.79 7.95
C LYS A 19 -3.96 -1.38 7.20
N ALA A 20 -3.39 -2.27 6.38
CA ALA A 20 -2.21 -1.96 5.56
C ALA A 20 -2.48 -0.80 4.60
N ASN A 21 -3.64 -0.79 3.93
CA ASN A 21 -4.05 0.29 3.05
C ASN A 21 -4.19 1.63 3.79
N THR A 22 -4.74 1.63 5.01
CA THR A 22 -4.80 2.85 5.84
C THR A 22 -3.40 3.37 6.16
N ILE A 23 -2.46 2.50 6.53
CA ILE A 23 -1.06 2.87 6.80
C ILE A 23 -0.43 3.47 5.54
N PHE A 24 -0.59 2.83 4.38
CA PHE A 24 -0.11 3.33 3.09
C PHE A 24 -0.64 4.74 2.78
N LEU A 25 -1.94 4.97 2.94
CA LEU A 25 -2.55 6.27 2.69
C LEU A 25 -2.02 7.36 3.64
N LEU A 26 -1.83 7.02 4.92
CA LEU A 26 -1.24 7.93 5.90
C LEU A 26 0.21 8.28 5.55
N THR A 27 1.02 7.29 5.18
CA THR A 27 2.41 7.51 4.74
C THR A 27 2.46 8.39 3.50
N TYR A 28 1.63 8.10 2.49
CA TYR A 28 1.57 8.90 1.27
C TYR A 28 1.17 10.35 1.58
N TYR A 29 0.11 10.54 2.36
CA TYR A 29 -0.34 11.87 2.77
C TYR A 29 0.77 12.62 3.50
N PHE A 30 1.43 11.98 4.47
CA PHE A 30 2.52 12.59 5.22
C PHE A 30 3.67 13.04 4.30
N CYS A 31 4.14 12.15 3.42
CA CYS A 31 5.23 12.46 2.51
C CYS A 31 4.88 13.59 1.53
N GLU A 32 3.64 13.64 1.04
CA GLU A 32 3.23 14.67 0.05
C GLU A 32 3.07 16.05 0.69
N HIS A 33 2.64 16.11 1.96
CA HIS A 33 2.30 17.37 2.62
C HIS A 33 3.43 17.96 3.48
N TYR A 34 4.33 17.12 4.00
CA TYR A 34 5.32 17.54 5.00
C TYR A 34 6.77 17.35 4.57
N LEU A 35 7.04 16.65 3.45
CA LEU A 35 8.39 16.44 2.94
C LEU A 35 8.59 17.15 1.60
N SER A 36 9.79 17.68 1.39
CA SER A 36 10.17 18.35 0.14
C SER A 36 10.34 17.33 -0.99
N LYS A 37 9.75 17.63 -2.16
CA LYS A 37 9.83 16.76 -3.34
C LYS A 37 11.28 16.55 -3.78
N GLY A 38 11.63 15.30 -4.11
CA GLY A 38 12.94 14.91 -4.64
C GLY A 38 13.87 14.22 -3.64
N ASP A 39 13.44 14.01 -2.40
CA ASP A 39 14.20 13.20 -1.44
C ASP A 39 13.95 11.70 -1.65
N ARG A 40 15.03 10.92 -1.79
CA ARG A 40 15.00 9.46 -1.88
C ARG A 40 14.30 8.82 -0.68
N THR A 41 14.31 9.46 0.48
CA THR A 41 13.60 8.99 1.67
C THR A 41 12.09 8.92 1.45
N ILE A 42 11.49 9.82 0.66
CA ILE A 42 10.06 9.76 0.31
C ILE A 42 9.77 8.47 -0.47
N ASP A 43 10.56 8.19 -1.50
CA ASP A 43 10.38 7.00 -2.33
C ASP A 43 10.52 5.72 -1.51
N GLN A 44 11.44 5.69 -0.54
CA GLN A 44 11.63 4.57 0.36
C GLN A 44 10.44 4.38 1.30
N MET A 45 9.93 5.46 1.90
CA MET A 45 8.77 5.40 2.79
C MET A 45 7.52 4.91 2.05
N VAL A 46 7.25 5.46 0.87
CA VAL A 46 6.08 5.09 0.06
C VAL A 46 6.19 3.64 -0.44
N GLN A 47 7.38 3.18 -0.81
CA GLN A 47 7.60 1.78 -1.19
C GLN A 47 7.44 0.84 -0.01
N ALA A 48 8.02 1.16 1.15
CA ALA A 48 7.92 0.34 2.35
C ALA A 48 6.48 0.19 2.84
N ALA A 49 5.66 1.23 2.70
CA ALA A 49 4.24 1.17 3.07
C ALA A 49 3.38 0.37 2.07
N ARG A 50 3.91 0.01 0.90
CA ARG A 50 3.19 -0.74 -0.16
C ARG A 50 3.41 -2.25 -0.10
N THR A 51 4.59 -2.69 0.35
CA THR A 51 5.01 -4.09 0.45
C THR A 51 4.59 -4.73 1.77
#